data_AF-A0A397G8J2-F1
#
_entry.id   AF-A0A397G8J2-F1
#
_cell.length_a   1.000
_cell.length_b   1.000
_cell.length_c   1.000
_cell.angle_alpha   90.00
_cell.angle_beta   90.00
_cell.angle_gamma   90.00
#
_symmetry.space_group_name_H-M   'P 1'
#
loop_
_entity.id
_entity.type
_entity.pdbx_description
1 polymer ?
#
loop_
_entity_poly.entity_id
_entity_poly.type
_entity_poly.pdbx_seq_one_letter_code
_entity_poly.pdbx_strand_id
1 'polypeptide(L)'
;MASPKQQTIELVDLDLAQLSEVRKQLEEELNHLTNSFGKLKQAQTRFQDCVESVESIKLGTAGELIETNKVIVDVGTGYYVEKSFDDAVKFYTEKVEFIKKNLDTLQQTVTSKQNNLRVTVEVIQKKLSQGAASSSKS
;
A
#
# COMPACT_ATOMS: atom_id res chain seq x y z
N MET A 1 2.97 28.13 22.18
CA MET A 1 2.21 26.90 22.39
C MET A 1 3.22 25.76 22.54
N ALA A 2 3.23 25.07 23.69
CA ALA A 2 4.20 24.03 23.99
C ALA A 2 3.79 22.71 23.34
N SER A 3 4.63 22.18 22.45
CA SER A 3 4.42 20.86 21.85
C SER A 3 4.49 19.78 22.93
N PRO A 4 3.56 18.79 22.95
CA PRO A 4 3.67 17.66 23.85
C PRO A 4 4.91 16.86 23.47
N LYS A 5 5.85 16.71 24.41
CA LYS A 5 7.01 15.83 24.28
C LYS A 5 6.49 14.41 24.05
N GLN A 6 6.68 13.92 22.83
CA GLN A 6 6.39 12.54 22.46
C GLN A 6 7.28 11.64 23.31
N GLN A 7 6.71 11.02 24.34
CA GLN A 7 7.41 10.04 25.16
C GLN A 7 7.67 8.82 24.29
N THR A 8 8.92 8.63 23.88
CA THR A 8 9.42 7.40 23.29
C THR A 8 9.39 6.32 24.36
N ILE A 9 8.30 5.57 24.42
CA ILE A 9 8.19 4.37 25.26
C ILE A 9 9.04 3.29 24.60
N GLU A 10 10.06 2.79 25.30
CA GLU A 10 10.88 1.69 24.80
C GLU A 10 10.13 0.37 24.96
N LEU A 11 10.17 -0.49 23.93
CA LEU A 11 9.51 -1.80 23.93
C LEU A 11 9.97 -2.69 25.12
N VAL A 12 11.16 -2.44 25.65
CA VAL A 12 11.74 -3.20 26.76
C VAL A 12 11.04 -2.89 28.10
N ASP A 13 10.45 -1.70 28.24
CA ASP A 13 9.78 -1.28 29.47
C ASP A 13 8.33 -1.79 29.58
N LEU A 14 7.74 -2.21 28.45
CA LEU A 14 6.36 -2.72 28.39
C LEU A 14 6.23 -4.13 28.98
N ASP A 15 5.18 -4.40 29.73
CA ASP A 15 4.90 -5.76 30.22
C ASP A 15 4.45 -6.72 29.09
N LEU A 16 4.33 -8.01 29.41
CA LEU A 16 3.95 -9.03 28.43
C LEU A 16 2.54 -8.84 27.85
N ALA A 17 1.59 -8.30 28.63
CA ALA A 17 0.23 -8.07 28.17
C ALA A 17 0.20 -6.89 27.18
N GLN A 18 0.90 -5.80 27.51
CA GLN A 18 1.07 -4.64 26.63
C GLN A 18 1.77 -5.02 25.32
N LEU A 19 2.83 -5.83 25.38
CA LEU A 19 3.53 -6.30 24.18
C LEU A 19 2.65 -7.20 23.30
N SER A 20 1.80 -8.03 23.90
CA SER A 20 0.84 -8.85 23.15
C SER A 20 -0.20 -7.99 22.43
N GLU A 21 -0.67 -6.91 23.05
CA GLU A 21 -1.60 -5.98 22.40
C GLU A 21 -0.93 -5.22 21.25
N VAL A 22 0.28 -4.72 21.45
CA VAL A 22 1.08 -4.08 20.39
C VAL A 22 1.31 -5.05 19.23
N ARG A 23 1.63 -6.31 19.51
CA ARG A 23 1.77 -7.35 18.50
C ARG A 23 0.49 -7.52 17.69
N LYS A 24 -0.66 -7.67 18.35
CA LYS A 24 -1.96 -7.85 17.72
C LYS A 24 -2.31 -6.67 16.82
N GLN A 25 -2.11 -5.44 17.31
CA GLN A 25 -2.33 -4.23 16.53
C GLN A 25 -1.45 -4.21 15.26
N LEU A 26 -0.17 -4.54 15.38
CA LEU A 26 0.74 -4.61 14.22
C LEU A 26 0.31 -5.67 13.21
N GLU A 27 -0.18 -6.82 13.65
CA GLU A 27 -0.72 -7.89 12.78
C GLU A 27 -1.99 -7.43 12.04
N GLU A 28 -2.92 -6.76 12.72
CA GLU A 28 -4.15 -6.21 12.12
C GLU A 28 -3.82 -5.12 11.09
N GLU A 29 -2.92 -4.19 11.42
CA GLU A 29 -2.48 -3.14 10.51
C GLU A 29 -1.76 -3.70 9.28
N LEU A 30 -0.91 -4.72 9.46
CA LEU A 30 -0.24 -5.40 8.34
C LEU A 30 -1.25 -6.08 7.41
N ASN A 31 -2.27 -6.75 7.95
CA ASN A 31 -3.34 -7.33 7.15
C ASN A 31 -4.09 -6.25 6.36
N HIS A 32 -4.46 -5.14 7.00
CA HIS A 32 -5.11 -4.03 6.32
C HIS A 32 -4.24 -3.47 5.19
N LEU A 33 -2.97 -3.15 5.46
CA LEU A 33 -2.07 -2.56 4.47
C LEU A 33 -1.80 -3.51 3.29
N THR A 34 -1.66 -4.81 3.56
CA THR A 34 -1.49 -5.83 2.51
C THR A 34 -2.73 -5.90 1.61
N ASN A 35 -3.93 -5.84 2.19
CA ASN A 35 -5.17 -5.79 1.43
C ASN A 35 -5.27 -4.51 0.57
N SER A 36 -4.89 -3.35 1.12
CA SER A 36 -4.81 -2.09 0.37
C SER A 36 -3.80 -2.15 -0.77
N PHE A 37 -2.65 -2.78 -0.55
CA PHE A 37 -1.62 -2.99 -1.57
C PHE A 37 -2.17 -3.81 -2.74
N GLY A 38 -2.85 -4.92 -2.46
CA GLY A 38 -3.48 -5.74 -3.48
C GLY A 38 -4.48 -4.97 -4.33
N LYS A 39 -5.34 -4.14 -3.71
CA LYS A 39 -6.31 -3.29 -4.43
C LYS A 39 -5.63 -2.25 -5.32
N LEU A 40 -4.61 -1.56 -4.81
CA LEU A 40 -3.85 -0.58 -5.57
C LEU A 40 -3.09 -1.24 -6.73
N LYS A 41 -2.55 -2.44 -6.52
CA LYS A 41 -1.87 -3.19 -7.58
C LYS A 41 -2.81 -3.58 -8.71
N GLN A 42 -4.02 -4.05 -8.38
CA GLN A 42 -5.05 -4.33 -9.38
C GLN A 42 -5.45 -3.07 -10.15
N ALA A 43 -5.61 -1.92 -9.48
CA ALA A 43 -5.91 -0.66 -10.15
C ALA A 43 -4.78 -0.23 -11.10
N GLN A 44 -3.51 -0.41 -10.69
CA GLN A 44 -2.34 -0.15 -11.55
C GLN A 44 -2.42 -0.96 -12.84
N THR A 45 -2.66 -2.27 -12.74
CA THR A 45 -2.79 -3.16 -13.91
C THR A 45 -3.91 -2.70 -14.83
N ARG A 46 -5.10 -2.40 -14.29
CA ARG A 46 -6.22 -1.93 -15.11
C ARG A 46 -5.91 -0.65 -15.88
N PHE A 47 -5.23 0.31 -15.25
CA PHE A 47 -4.83 1.53 -15.96
C PHE A 47 -3.76 1.27 -17.02
N GLN A 48 -2.89 0.30 -16.80
CA GLN A 48 -1.91 -0.13 -17.80
C GLN A 48 -2.61 -0.80 -19.00
N ASP A 49 -3.58 -1.68 -18.75
CA ASP A 49 -4.41 -2.29 -19.79
C ASP A 49 -5.18 -1.23 -20.60
N CYS A 50 -5.62 -0.15 -19.96
CA CYS A 50 -6.25 0.99 -20.64
C CYS A 50 -5.28 1.72 -21.59
N VAL A 51 -4.00 1.89 -21.20
CA VAL A 51 -2.98 2.48 -22.09
C VAL A 51 -2.82 1.63 -23.34
N GLU A 52 -2.61 0.32 -23.16
CA GLU A 52 -2.43 -0.63 -24.28
C GLU A 52 -3.65 -0.68 -25.18
N SER A 53 -4.85 -0.63 -24.60
CA SER A 53 -6.12 -0.58 -25.34
C SER A 53 -6.19 0.68 -26.21
N VAL A 54 -5.89 1.86 -25.65
CA VAL A 54 -5.92 3.13 -26.41
C VAL A 54 -4.88 3.13 -27.54
N GLU A 55 -3.69 2.58 -27.30
CA GLU A 55 -2.64 2.46 -28.33
C GLU A 55 -3.03 1.48 -29.45
N SER A 56 -3.63 0.34 -29.12
CA SER A 56 -4.10 -0.64 -30.13
C SER A 56 -5.22 -0.09 -31.00
N ILE A 57 -6.11 0.74 -30.43
CA ILE A 57 -7.16 1.45 -31.17
C ILE A 57 -6.53 2.47 -32.13
N LYS A 58 -5.54 3.24 -31.65
CA LYS A 58 -4.81 4.23 -32.47
C LYS A 58 -4.11 3.61 -33.69
N LEU A 59 -3.58 2.39 -33.55
CA LEU A 59 -2.87 1.67 -34.61
C LEU A 59 -3.80 1.02 -35.65
N GLY A 60 -5.13 1.16 -35.53
CA GLY A 60 -6.08 0.62 -36.51
C GLY A 60 -6.18 -0.90 -36.53
N THR A 61 -5.60 -1.59 -35.53
CA THR A 61 -5.68 -3.05 -35.40
C THR A 61 -7.08 -3.54 -35.03
N ALA A 62 -7.96 -2.61 -34.64
CA ALA A 62 -9.36 -2.85 -34.29
C ALA A 62 -10.31 -2.61 -35.48
N GLY A 63 -10.06 -3.23 -36.63
CA GLY A 63 -11.06 -3.57 -37.66
C GLY A 63 -11.85 -2.47 -38.40
N GLU A 64 -11.88 -1.22 -37.94
CA GLU A 64 -12.60 -0.10 -38.58
C GLU A 64 -11.73 1.15 -38.66
N LEU A 65 -11.85 1.88 -39.77
CA LEU A 65 -11.24 3.20 -39.96
C LEU A 65 -11.90 4.18 -38.99
N ILE A 66 -11.26 4.42 -37.85
CA ILE A 66 -11.73 5.40 -36.87
C ILE A 66 -11.40 6.79 -37.43
N GLU A 67 -12.37 7.41 -38.12
CA GLU A 67 -12.24 8.79 -38.64
C GLU A 67 -12.11 9.85 -37.53
N THR A 68 -12.24 9.47 -36.26
CA THR A 68 -12.16 10.35 -35.10
C THR A 68 -10.91 10.07 -34.27
N ASN A 69 -9.99 11.04 -34.23
CA ASN A 69 -8.74 10.97 -33.46
C ASN A 69 -8.95 11.13 -31.93
N LYS A 70 -10.08 10.64 -31.41
CA LYS A 70 -10.60 10.93 -30.07
C LYS A 70 -11.23 9.72 -29.42
N VAL A 71 -11.14 9.65 -28.10
CA VAL A 71 -11.70 8.60 -27.24
C VAL A 71 -12.42 9.22 -26.04
N ILE A 72 -13.44 8.54 -25.53
CA ILE A 72 -14.12 8.93 -24.30
C ILE A 72 -13.39 8.27 -23.12
N VAL A 73 -12.98 9.08 -22.15
CA VAL A 73 -12.24 8.64 -20.96
C VAL A 73 -13.08 8.89 -19.72
N ASP A 74 -13.24 7.86 -18.89
CA ASP A 74 -13.80 7.99 -17.54
C ASP A 74 -12.76 8.65 -16.62
N VAL A 75 -13.10 9.78 -16.03
CA VAL A 75 -12.24 10.52 -15.10
C VAL A 75 -12.62 10.30 -13.63
N GLY A 76 -13.70 9.56 -13.37
CA GLY A 76 -14.25 9.25 -12.05
C GLY A 76 -15.51 10.04 -11.72
N THR A 77 -16.16 9.69 -10.60
CA THR A 77 -17.38 10.33 -10.08
C THR A 77 -18.57 10.36 -11.06
N GLY A 78 -18.56 9.50 -12.08
CA GLY A 78 -19.61 9.42 -13.10
C GLY A 78 -19.43 10.37 -14.28
N TYR A 79 -18.27 11.02 -14.42
CA TYR A 79 -17.98 11.94 -15.52
C TYR A 79 -17.09 11.31 -16.58
N TYR A 80 -17.43 11.60 -17.83
CA TYR A 80 -16.71 11.16 -19.02
C TYR A 80 -16.25 12.39 -19.81
N VAL A 81 -15.02 12.35 -20.31
CA VAL A 81 -14.42 13.45 -21.07
C VAL A 81 -13.88 12.91 -22.38
N GLU A 82 -14.19 13.61 -23.48
CA GLU A 82 -13.59 13.33 -24.78
C GLU A 82 -12.14 13.84 -24.80
N LYS A 83 -11.19 12.97 -25.13
CA LYS A 83 -9.75 13.25 -25.20
C LYS A 83 -9.19 12.79 -26.53
N SER A 84 -8.12 13.44 -26.98
CA SER A 84 -7.30 12.87 -28.06
C SER A 84 -6.66 11.55 -27.60
N PHE A 85 -6.22 10.72 -28.54
CA PHE A 85 -5.46 9.50 -28.19
C PHE A 85 -4.24 9.80 -27.32
N ASP A 86 -3.47 10.84 -27.67
CA ASP A 86 -2.27 11.20 -26.93
C ASP A 86 -2.58 11.70 -25.52
N ASP A 87 -3.65 12.49 -25.36
CA ASP A 87 -4.10 12.95 -24.04
C ASP A 87 -4.66 11.82 -23.18
N ALA A 88 -5.31 10.82 -23.80
CA ALA A 88 -5.83 9.65 -23.11
C ALA A 88 -4.71 8.73 -22.63
N VAL A 89 -3.71 8.46 -23.48
CA VAL A 89 -2.49 7.74 -23.09
C VAL A 89 -1.81 8.46 -21.93
N LYS A 90 -1.54 9.77 -22.08
CA LYS A 90 -0.93 10.57 -21.02
C LYS A 90 -1.73 10.52 -19.72
N PHE A 91 -3.06 10.64 -19.77
CA PHE A 91 -3.92 10.57 -18.61
C PHE A 91 -3.78 9.24 -17.86
N TYR A 92 -3.86 8.11 -18.57
CA TYR A 92 -3.72 6.80 -17.95
C TYR A 92 -2.30 6.54 -17.45
N THR A 93 -1.26 6.97 -18.17
CA THR A 93 0.14 6.89 -17.72
C THR A 93 0.35 7.68 -16.42
N GLU A 94 -0.19 8.89 -16.29
CA GLU A 94 -0.12 9.67 -15.05
C GLU A 94 -0.82 8.95 -13.88
N LYS A 95 -1.95 8.26 -14.13
CA LYS A 95 -2.62 7.43 -13.11
C LYS A 95 -1.79 6.22 -12.70
N VAL A 96 -1.15 5.54 -13.65
CA VAL A 96 -0.23 4.41 -13.37
C VAL A 96 0.91 4.88 -12.47
N GLU A 97 1.56 5.99 -12.82
CA GLU A 97 2.67 6.56 -12.06
C GLU A 97 2.24 7.04 -10.66
N PHE A 98 1.06 7.66 -10.54
CA PHE A 98 0.49 8.04 -9.25
C PHE A 98 0.29 6.83 -8.33
N ILE A 99 -0.31 5.76 -8.86
CA ILE A 99 -0.55 4.53 -8.09
C ILE A 99 0.77 3.84 -7.73
N LYS A 100 1.74 3.83 -8.65
CA LYS A 100 3.07 3.27 -8.41
C LYS A 100 3.78 3.94 -7.23
N LYS A 101 3.77 5.28 -7.17
CA LYS A 101 4.33 6.02 -6.02
C LYS A 101 3.63 5.68 -4.70
N ASN A 102 2.31 5.51 -4.73
CA ASN A 102 1.55 5.10 -3.55
C ASN A 102 1.88 3.66 -3.13
N LEU A 103 2.04 2.74 -4.09
CA LEU A 103 2.47 1.37 -3.84
C LEU A 103 3.88 1.32 -3.24
N ASP A 104 4.82 2.11 -3.74
CA ASP A 104 6.19 2.17 -3.21
C ASP A 104 6.21 2.68 -1.76
N THR A 105 5.45 3.73 -1.47
CA THR A 105 5.30 4.28 -0.11
C THR A 105 4.66 3.25 0.83
N LEU A 106 3.63 2.54 0.34
CA LEU A 106 2.95 1.50 1.10
C LEU A 106 3.86 0.30 1.36
N GLN A 107 4.67 -0.11 0.37
CA GLN A 107 5.64 -1.19 0.50
C GLN A 107 6.66 -0.88 1.59
N GLN A 108 7.22 0.34 1.60
CA GLN A 108 8.13 0.78 2.66
C GLN A 108 7.46 0.73 4.05
N THR A 109 6.20 1.17 4.14
CA THR A 109 5.42 1.14 5.38
C THR A 109 5.18 -0.30 5.86
N VAL A 110 4.81 -1.21 4.97
CA VAL A 110 4.61 -2.63 5.27
C VAL A 110 5.91 -3.26 5.77
N THR A 111 7.03 -3.04 5.08
CA THR A 111 8.34 -3.57 5.51
C THR A 111 8.75 -3.03 6.87
N SER A 112 8.54 -1.73 7.14
CA SER A 112 8.82 -1.16 8.46
C SER A 112 7.95 -1.80 9.55
N LYS A 113 6.65 -2.03 9.31
CA LYS A 113 5.77 -2.67 10.29
C LYS A 113 6.10 -4.14 10.51
N GLN A 114 6.50 -4.87 9.47
CA GLN A 114 7.00 -6.25 9.59
C GLN A 114 8.23 -6.32 10.49
N ASN A 115 9.17 -5.37 10.33
CA ASN A 115 10.33 -5.26 11.21
C ASN A 115 9.94 -4.96 12.65
N ASN A 116 9.02 -4.02 12.87
CA ASN A 116 8.53 -3.70 14.21
C ASN A 116 7.87 -4.92 14.87
N LEU A 117 7.04 -5.67 14.13
CA LEU A 117 6.41 -6.89 14.62
C LEU A 117 7.46 -7.93 15.02
N ARG A 118 8.50 -8.13 14.19
CA ARG A 118 9.60 -9.05 14.50
C ARG A 118 10.31 -8.66 15.79
N VAL A 119 10.68 -7.38 15.95
CA VAL A 119 11.32 -6.87 17.17
C VAL A 119 10.43 -7.07 18.39
N THR A 120 9.13 -6.77 18.29
CA THR A 120 8.17 -6.99 19.39
C THR A 120 8.11 -8.46 19.81
N VAL A 121 8.06 -9.39 18.84
CA VAL A 121 8.07 -10.83 19.12
C VAL A 121 9.37 -11.28 19.78
N GLU A 122 10.52 -10.78 19.33
CA GLU A 122 11.83 -11.06 19.94
C GLU A 122 11.88 -10.58 21.41
N VAL A 123 11.34 -9.38 21.71
CA VAL A 123 11.25 -8.86 23.09
C VAL A 123 10.34 -9.72 23.96
N ILE A 124 9.18 -10.14 23.45
CA ILE A 124 8.27 -11.06 24.17
C ILE A 124 9.00 -12.37 24.51
N GLN A 125 9.69 -12.98 23.54
CA GLN A 125 10.44 -14.23 23.76
C GLN A 125 11.57 -14.06 24.79
N LYS A 126 12.28 -12.93 24.73
CA LYS A 126 13.33 -12.60 25.72
C LYS A 126 12.74 -12.45 27.12
N LYS A 127 11.60 -11.79 27.29
CA LYS A 127 10.94 -11.66 28.60
C LYS A 127 10.42 -12.99 29.13
N LEU A 128 9.86 -13.83 28.28
CA LEU A 128 9.39 -15.18 28.68
C LEU A 128 10.53 -16.07 29.18
N SER A 129 11.68 -16.06 28.48
CA SER A 129 12.85 -16.85 28.90
C SER A 129 13.50 -16.34 30.18
N GLN A 130 13.52 -15.01 30.41
CA GLN A 130 13.99 -14.42 31.66
C GLN A 130 13.06 -14.71 32.85
N GLY A 131 11.73 -14.67 32.65
CA GLY A 131 10.74 -15.02 33.67
C GLY A 131 10.76 -16.50 34.09
N ALA A 132 11.01 -17.41 33.14
CA ALA A 132 11.14 -18.84 33.41
C ALA A 132 12.45 -19.18 34.17
N ALA A 133 13.52 -18.42 33.96
CA ALA A 133 14.79 -18.60 34.69
C ALA A 133 14.70 -18.13 36.15
N SER A 134 13.81 -17.18 36.47
CA SER A 134 13.58 -16.71 37.85
C SER A 134 12.70 -17.66 38.68
N SER A 135 11.81 -18.45 38.08
CA SER A 135 10.94 -19.38 38.82
C SER A 135 11.59 -20.74 39.13
N SER A 136 12.69 -21.10 38.45
CA SER A 136 13.43 -22.35 38.71
C SER A 136 14.48 -22.25 39.84
N LYS A 137 14.62 -21.07 40.47
CA LYS A 137 15.61 -20.81 41.54
C LYS A 137 14.99 -20.55 42.92
N SER A 138 13.71 -20.86 43.12
CA SER A 138 13.02 -20.79 44.43
C SER A 138 12.47 -22.15 44.82
#